data_AF-A0A436S1A6-F1
#
_entry.id   AF-A0A436S1A6-F1
#
_cell.length_a   1.000
_cell.length_b   1.000
_cell.length_c   1.000
_cell.angle_alpha   90.00
_cell.angle_beta   90.00
_cell.angle_gamma   90.00
#
_symmetry.space_group_name_H-M   'P 1'
#
loop_
_entity.id
_entity.type
_entity.pdbx_description
1 polymer ?
#
loop_
_entity_poly.entity_id
_entity_poly.type
_entity_poly.pdbx_seq_one_letter_code
_entity_poly.pdbx_strand_id
1 'polypeptide(L)' 'MLYFALKYLHLIGAAVLLGTGAGIAFFMLLAHRTGSAATIAAVARIVVIADFLFTATAVIAQPITGAALAWQ' A
#
# COMPACT_ATOMS: atom_id res chain seq x y z
N MET A 1 -8.55 -26.02 0.73
CA MET A 1 -8.31 -25.16 -0.45
C MET A 1 -8.56 -23.69 -0.14
N LEU A 2 -9.70 -23.34 0.47
CA LEU A 2 -10.00 -21.96 0.85
C LEU A 2 -8.96 -21.33 1.80
N TYR A 3 -8.49 -22.07 2.81
CA TYR A 3 -7.40 -21.63 3.70
C TYR A 3 -6.16 -21.15 2.93
N PHE A 4 -5.66 -21.96 1.98
CA PHE A 4 -4.50 -21.59 1.18
C PHE A 4 -4.77 -20.35 0.34
N ALA A 5 -5.94 -20.27 -0.32
CA ALA A 5 -6.31 -19.10 -1.11
C ALA A 5 -6.35 -17.81 -0.26
N LEU A 6 -6.96 -17.85 0.92
CA LEU A 6 -6.99 -16.70 1.84
C LEU A 6 -5.59 -16.33 2.33
N LYS A 7 -4.76 -17.32 2.67
CA LYS A 7 -3.38 -17.08 3.13
C LYS A 7 -2.54 -16.42 2.05
N TYR A 8 -2.67 -16.88 0.80
CA TYR A 8 -2.00 -16.25 -0.34
C TYR A 8 -2.49 -14.82 -0.56
N LEU A 9 -3.80 -14.60 -0.56
CA LEU A 9 -4.37 -13.26 -0.77
C LEU A 9 -3.93 -12.28 0.33
N HIS A 10 -3.96 -12.73 1.59
CA HIS A 10 -3.54 -11.93 2.73
C HIS A 10 -2.05 -11.58 2.64
N LEU A 11 -1.19 -12.58 2.41
CA LEU A 11 0.26 -12.40 2.34
C LEU A 11 0.68 -11.48 1.18
N ILE A 12 0.12 -11.67 -0.01
CA ILE A 12 0.42 -10.82 -1.17
C ILE A 12 -0.10 -9.41 -0.93
N GLY A 13 -1.31 -9.26 -0.39
CA GLY A 13 -1.84 -7.93 -0.06
C GLY A 13 -0.98 -7.19 0.98
N ALA A 14 -0.45 -7.89 1.98
CA ALA A 14 0.46 -7.31 2.97
C ALA A 14 1.81 -6.91 2.34
N ALA A 15 2.36 -7.75 1.46
CA ALA A 15 3.59 -7.44 0.74
C ALA A 15 3.43 -6.24 -0.20
N VAL A 16 2.30 -6.15 -0.91
CA VAL A 16 1.96 -4.98 -1.73
C VAL A 16 1.86 -3.75 -0.86
N LEU A 17 1.07 -3.77 0.23
CA LEU A 17 0.87 -2.63 1.11
C LEU A 17 2.19 -2.11 1.69
N LEU A 18 3.04 -2.99 2.23
CA LEU A 18 4.35 -2.57 2.74
C LEU A 18 5.28 -2.09 1.63
N GLY A 19 5.35 -2.80 0.51
CA GLY A 19 6.23 -2.46 -0.59
C GLY A 19 5.89 -1.11 -1.22
N THR A 20 4.61 -0.88 -1.52
CA THR A 20 4.14 0.38 -2.08
C THR A 20 4.27 1.50 -1.08
N GLY A 21 3.90 1.28 0.19
CA GLY A 21 4.04 2.26 1.27
C GLY A 21 5.49 2.72 1.47
N ALA A 22 6.45 1.79 1.49
CA ALA A 22 7.87 2.12 1.59
C ALA A 22 8.38 2.88 0.35
N GLY A 23 7.99 2.44 -0.85
CA GLY A 23 8.40 3.08 -2.11
C GLY A 23 7.90 4.52 -2.23
N ILE A 24 6.62 4.77 -1.99
CA ILE A 24 6.05 6.11 -2.09
C ILE A 24 6.58 7.05 -1.00
N ALA A 25 6.81 6.54 0.22
CA ALA A 25 7.42 7.33 1.29
C ALA A 25 8.87 7.74 0.92
N PHE A 26 9.65 6.82 0.34
CA PHE A 26 10.99 7.12 -0.16
C PHE A 26 10.97 8.20 -1.25
N PHE A 27 10.10 8.08 -2.25
CA PHE A 27 9.99 9.10 -3.30
C PHE A 27 9.56 10.45 -2.75
N MET A 28 8.62 10.46 -1.80
CA MET A 28 8.17 11.69 -1.18
C MET A 28 9.29 12.34 -0.34
N LEU A 29 10.10 11.56 0.37
CA LEU A 29 11.28 12.07 1.06
C LEU A 29 12.28 12.69 0.08
N LEU A 30 12.61 11.99 -1.01
CA LEU A 30 13.53 12.51 -2.03
C LEU A 30 13.00 13.81 -2.65
N ALA A 31 11.71 13.88 -2.95
CA ALA A 31 11.08 15.10 -3.47
C ALA A 31 11.18 16.26 -2.47
N HIS A 32 10.94 16.02 -1.18
CA HIS A 32 11.11 17.05 -0.14
C HIS A 32 12.55 17.56 -0.04
N ARG A 33 13.55 16.68 -0.18
CA ARG A 33 14.97 17.07 -0.14
C ARG A 33 15.38 18.00 -1.28
N THR A 34 14.59 18.09 -2.36
CA THR A 34 14.86 19.05 -3.45
C THR A 34 14.58 20.50 -3.05
N GLY A 35 13.76 20.74 -2.02
CA GLY A 35 13.28 22.09 -1.65
C GLY A 35 12.35 22.75 -2.68
N SER A 36 12.04 22.08 -3.79
CA SER A 36 11.19 22.60 -4.86
C SER A 36 9.73 22.21 -4.65
N ALA A 37 8.87 23.21 -4.42
CA ALA A 37 7.43 23.01 -4.29
C ALA A 37 6.83 22.34 -5.54
N ALA A 38 7.33 22.67 -6.74
CA ALA A 38 6.86 22.09 -7.99
C ALA A 38 7.15 20.58 -8.07
N THR A 39 8.34 20.16 -7.65
CA THR A 39 8.74 18.74 -7.62
C THR A 39 7.96 17.96 -6.58
N ILE A 40 7.80 18.53 -5.37
CA ILE A 40 6.99 17.96 -4.30
C ILE A 40 5.56 17.74 -4.77
N ALA A 41 4.93 18.74 -5.38
CA ALA A 41 3.56 18.63 -5.88
C ALA A 41 3.42 17.58 -6.97
N ALA A 42 4.38 17.46 -7.89
CA ALA A 42 4.36 16.46 -8.95
C ALA A 42 4.44 15.03 -8.39
N VAL A 43 5.34 14.78 -7.45
CA VAL A 43 5.47 13.46 -6.81
C VAL A 43 4.24 13.17 -5.95
N ALA A 44 3.78 14.13 -5.15
CA ALA A 44 2.61 13.97 -4.29
C ALA A 44 1.35 13.55 -5.07
N ARG A 45 1.13 14.07 -6.28
CA ARG A 45 0.00 13.63 -7.12
C ARG A 45 0.05 12.14 -7.45
N ILE A 46 1.24 11.60 -7.73
CA ILE A 46 1.44 10.17 -8.02
C ILE A 46 1.26 9.36 -6.73
N VAL A 47 1.81 9.83 -5.61
CA VAL A 47 1.68 9.20 -4.29
C VAL A 47 0.20 9.06 -3.90
N VAL A 48 -0.62 10.09 -4.07
CA VAL A 48 -2.06 10.03 -3.75
C VAL A 48 -2.79 8.98 -4.58
N ILE A 49 -2.47 8.85 -5.88
CA ILE A 49 -3.05 7.81 -6.74
C ILE A 49 -2.63 6.42 -6.24
N ALA A 50 -1.35 6.24 -5.90
CA ALA A 50 -0.84 4.99 -5.35
C ALA A 50 -1.50 4.64 -4.01
N ASP A 51 -1.66 5.59 -3.09
CA ASP A 51 -2.33 5.37 -1.82
C ASP A 51 -3.81 5.00 -1.99
N PHE A 52 -4.51 5.64 -2.92
CA PHE A 52 -5.89 5.27 -3.21
C PHE A 52 -6.00 3.86 -3.79
N LEU A 53 -5.07 3.46 -4.67
CA LEU A 53 -5.12 2.16 -5.32
C LEU A 53 -4.65 1.01 -4.42
N PHE A 54 -3.59 1.20 -3.64
CA PHE A 54 -2.96 0.14 -2.87
C PHE A 54 -3.28 0.21 -1.38
N THR A 55 -3.15 1.40 -0.78
CA THR A 55 -3.37 1.57 0.66
C THR A 55 -4.85 1.46 1.01
N ALA A 56 -5.72 2.20 0.31
CA ALA A 56 -7.15 2.19 0.62
C ALA A 56 -7.80 0.82 0.32
N THR A 57 -7.41 0.15 -0.76
CA THR A 57 -7.90 -1.20 -1.04
C THR A 57 -7.40 -2.22 -0.02
N ALA A 58 -6.13 -2.13 0.42
CA ALA A 58 -5.58 -3.00 1.46
C ALA A 58 -6.22 -2.76 2.83
N VAL A 59 -6.58 -1.51 3.18
CA VAL A 59 -7.33 -1.18 4.42
C VAL A 59 -8.64 -1.95 4.51
N ILE A 60 -9.27 -2.28 3.37
CA ILE A 60 -10.48 -3.10 3.33
C ILE A 60 -10.13 -4.59 3.24
N ALA A 61 -9.25 -4.97 2.31
CA ALA A 61 -8.96 -6.37 2.01
C ALA A 61 -8.21 -7.08 3.14
N GLN A 62 -7.28 -6.41 3.82
CA GLN A 62 -6.43 -7.01 4.87
C GLN A 62 -7.25 -7.41 6.11
N PRO A 63 -8.12 -6.56 6.68
CA PRO A 63 -8.98 -6.98 7.79
C PRO A 63 -9.93 -8.11 7.41
N ILE A 64 -10.53 -8.06 6.22
CA ILE A 64 -11.45 -9.11 5.75
C ILE A 64 -10.71 -10.45 5.65
N THR A 65 -9.59 -10.48 4.94
CA THR A 65 -8.80 -11.71 4.75
C THR A 65 -8.18 -12.21 6.06
N GLY A 66 -7.72 -11.31 6.94
CA GLY A 66 -7.17 -11.64 8.25
C GLY A 66 -8.21 -12.22 9.21
N ALA A 67 -9.39 -11.60 9.31
CA ALA A 67 -10.49 -12.12 10.12
C ALA A 67 -11.00 -13.48 9.60
N ALA A 68 -11.12 -13.63 8.27
CA ALA A 68 -11.50 -14.90 7.66
C ALA A 68 -10.47 -16.00 7.91
N LEU A 69 -9.17 -15.68 7.94
CA LEU A 69 -8.11 -16.62 8.31
C LEU A 69 -8.15 -16.99 9.80
N ALA A 70 -8.45 -16.04 10.69
CA ALA A 70 -8.52 -16.29 12.12
C ALA A 70 -9.70 -17.18 12.52
N TRP A 71 -10.75 -17.23 11.69
CA TRP A 71 -11.96 -18.03 11.91
C TRP A 71 -11.94 -19.41 11.24
N GLN A 72 -10.81 -19.79 10.62
CA GLN A 72 -10.59 -21.09 9.97
C GLN A 72 -9.57 -21.93 10.74
#